data_AF-A0A392Q016-F1
#
_entry.id   AF-A0A392Q016-F1
#
_cell.length_a   1.000
_cell.length_b   1.000
_cell.length_c   1.000
_cell.angle_alpha   90.00
_cell.angle_beta   90.00
_cell.angle_gamma   90.00
#
_symmetry.space_group_name_H-M   'P 1'
#
loop_
_entity.id
_entity.type
_entity.pdbx_description
1 polymer ?
#
loop_
_entity_poly.entity_id
_entity_poly.type
_entity_poly.pdbx_seq_one_letter_code
_entity_poly.pdbx_strand_id
1 'polypeptide(L)'
;RKQYGWFWQCPNGGKNCHYRHALPPGYVLKSQMKALLEEESDKMPIEEEIEKQRAQVKTTTPMTPELFMQWKKKKLDERDASLAAQQAERAKNDRMSGRELFLSDASLFVDDAEAYDKYQREPEPDETEQN
;
A
#
# COMPACT_ATOMS: atom_id res chain seq x y z
N ARG A 1 9.18 4.76 -31.52
CA ARG A 1 10.20 3.72 -31.20
C ARG A 1 10.22 3.52 -29.68
N LYS A 2 10.12 2.29 -29.17
CA LYS A 2 10.19 2.01 -27.72
C LYS A 2 11.61 2.35 -27.23
N GLN A 3 11.77 3.44 -26.48
CA GLN A 3 13.08 3.92 -26.04
C GLN A 3 13.69 3.04 -24.94
N TYR A 4 12.86 2.32 -24.19
CA TYR A 4 13.27 1.46 -23.09
C TYR A 4 12.41 0.19 -23.14
N GLY A 5 13.03 -0.98 -23.03
CA GLY A 5 12.39 -2.30 -23.15
C GLY A 5 13.42 -3.41 -22.94
N TRP A 6 13.03 -4.68 -23.10
CA TRP A 6 13.88 -5.85 -22.87
C TRP A 6 15.24 -5.83 -23.60
N PHE A 7 15.33 -5.07 -24.70
CA PHE A 7 16.54 -4.91 -25.51
C PHE A 7 17.25 -3.55 -25.31
N TRP A 8 16.87 -2.74 -24.33
CA TRP A 8 17.54 -1.47 -24.06
C TRP A 8 18.92 -1.72 -23.46
N GLN A 9 19.95 -1.17 -24.11
CA GLN A 9 21.33 -1.23 -23.65
C GLN A 9 21.74 0.15 -23.14
N CYS A 10 22.31 0.20 -21.94
CA CYS A 10 22.80 1.44 -21.35
C CYS A 10 23.88 2.06 -22.26
N PRO A 11 23.76 3.34 -22.66
CA PRO A 11 24.77 3.99 -23.49
C PRO A 11 26.12 4.18 -22.77
N ASN A 12 26.15 4.05 -21.44
CA ASN A 12 27.33 4.22 -20.60
C ASN A 12 28.03 2.88 -20.23
N GLY A 13 27.79 1.81 -21.00
CA GLY A 13 28.50 0.54 -20.81
C GLY A 13 27.68 -0.75 -20.95
N GLY A 14 26.41 -0.67 -21.38
CA GLY A 14 25.58 -1.84 -21.64
C GLY A 14 25.46 -2.78 -20.43
N LYS A 15 25.96 -4.02 -20.57
CA LYS A 15 25.99 -5.04 -19.50
C LYS A 15 27.12 -4.85 -18.49
N ASN A 16 28.10 -4.00 -18.78
CA ASN A 16 29.28 -3.75 -17.95
C ASN A 16 29.21 -2.42 -17.19
N CYS A 17 28.06 -1.74 -17.21
CA CYS A 17 27.93 -0.49 -16.47
C CYS A 17 27.88 -0.75 -14.96
N HIS A 18 28.60 0.07 -14.20
CA HIS A 18 28.77 -0.05 -12.75
C HIS A 18 27.47 0.08 -11.93
N TYR A 19 26.40 0.63 -12.54
CA TYR A 19 25.13 0.87 -11.88
C TYR A 19 24.06 -0.16 -12.29
N ARG A 20 23.14 -0.50 -11.38
CA ARG A 20 22.02 -1.40 -11.68
C ARG A 20 20.98 -0.68 -12.54
N HIS A 21 20.77 -1.14 -13.77
CA HIS A 21 19.73 -0.62 -14.65
C HIS A 21 18.40 -1.33 -14.35
N ALA A 22 17.68 -0.80 -13.38
CA ALA A 22 16.28 -1.14 -13.17
C ALA A 22 15.45 0.13 -13.34
N LEU A 23 14.22 -0.02 -13.84
CA LEU A 23 13.24 1.05 -13.71
C LEU A 23 13.00 1.29 -12.21
N PRO A 24 12.92 2.56 -11.76
CA PRO A 24 12.53 2.86 -10.39
C PRO A 24 11.23 2.13 -10.03
N PRO A 25 11.09 1.64 -8.79
CA PRO A 25 9.84 1.02 -8.35
C PRO A 25 8.69 2.01 -8.56
N GLY A 26 7.64 1.58 -9.26
CA GLY A 26 6.50 2.43 -9.62
C GLY A 26 6.59 3.14 -10.98
N TYR A 27 7.71 3.04 -11.71
CA TYR A 27 7.78 3.62 -13.06
C TYR A 27 6.99 2.78 -14.08
N VAL A 28 5.87 3.33 -14.55
CA VAL A 28 5.01 2.72 -15.56
C VAL A 28 5.39 3.25 -16.95
N LEU A 29 5.66 2.34 -17.90
CA LEU A 29 5.96 2.73 -19.28
C LEU A 29 4.73 3.36 -19.94
N LYS A 30 4.90 4.40 -20.76
CA LYS A 30 3.79 5.03 -21.50
C LYS A 30 2.92 4.05 -22.29
N SER A 31 3.51 2.96 -22.79
CA SER A 31 2.76 1.89 -23.48
C SER A 31 1.92 1.03 -22.53
N GLN A 32 2.38 0.79 -21.30
CA GLN A 32 1.61 0.10 -20.28
C GLN A 32 0.53 1.02 -19.71
N MET A 33 0.86 2.30 -19.51
CA MET A 33 -0.11 3.31 -19.09
C MET A 33 -1.26 3.41 -20.11
N LYS A 34 -0.94 3.44 -21.41
CA LYS A 34 -1.97 3.42 -22.46
C LYS A 34 -2.88 2.19 -22.37
N ALA A 35 -2.31 0.99 -22.17
CA ALA A 35 -3.10 -0.23 -22.03
C ALA A 35 -3.99 -0.20 -20.78
N LEU A 36 -3.50 0.32 -19.65
CA LEU A 36 -4.28 0.47 -18.42
C LEU A 36 -5.41 1.50 -18.57
N LEU A 37 -5.15 2.62 -19.26
CA LEU A 37 -6.17 3.64 -19.56
C LEU A 37 -7.24 3.11 -20.54
N GLU A 38 -6.84 2.28 -21.51
CA GLU A 38 -7.76 1.64 -22.46
C GLU A 38 -8.65 0.61 -21.73
N GLU A 39 -8.06 -0.22 -20.86
CA GLU A 39 -8.79 -1.15 -20.00
C GLU A 39 -9.70 -0.43 -18.97
N GLU A 40 -9.30 0.73 -18.48
CA GLU A 40 -10.13 1.58 -17.61
C GLU A 40 -11.28 2.22 -18.39
N SER A 41 -11.06 2.64 -19.64
CA SER A 41 -12.10 3.20 -20.49
C SER A 41 -13.10 2.18 -21.03
N ASP A 42 -12.70 0.91 -21.16
CA ASP A 42 -13.57 -0.20 -21.56
C ASP A 42 -14.48 -0.68 -20.42
N LYS A 43 -14.18 -0.29 -19.17
CA LYS A 43 -15.09 -0.55 -18.05
C LYS A 43 -16.31 0.35 -18.21
N MET A 44 -17.49 -0.26 -18.15
CA MET A 44 -18.72 0.52 -18.06
C MET A 44 -18.60 1.51 -16.89
N PRO A 45 -19.08 2.76 -17.07
CA PRO A 45 -19.05 3.73 -16.00
C PRO A 45 -19.80 3.18 -14.79
N ILE A 46 -19.34 3.55 -13.60
CA ILE A 46 -19.86 3.02 -12.32
C ILE A 46 -21.37 3.27 -12.22
N GLU A 47 -21.85 4.38 -12.78
CA GLU A 47 -23.26 4.74 -12.85
C GLU A 47 -24.09 3.72 -13.63
N GLU A 48 -23.65 3.34 -14.84
CA GLU A 48 -24.33 2.33 -15.66
C GLU A 48 -24.30 0.95 -15.00
N GLU A 49 -23.19 0.62 -14.34
CA GLU A 49 -23.08 -0.63 -13.57
C GLU A 49 -24.10 -0.64 -12.42
N ILE A 50 -24.21 0.46 -11.67
CA ILE A 50 -25.18 0.59 -10.56
C ILE A 50 -26.61 0.47 -11.09
N GLU A 51 -26.96 1.13 -12.20
CA GLU A 51 -28.31 1.03 -12.79
C GLU A 51 -28.64 -0.38 -13.25
N LYS A 52 -27.69 -1.06 -13.92
CA LYS A 52 -27.84 -2.46 -14.33
C LYS A 52 -28.04 -3.38 -13.13
N GLN A 53 -27.29 -3.19 -12.05
CA GLN A 53 -27.46 -3.96 -10.81
C GLN A 53 -28.80 -3.66 -10.16
N ARG A 54 -29.23 -2.39 -10.07
CA ARG A 54 -30.55 -2.01 -9.54
C ARG A 54 -31.69 -2.66 -10.32
N ALA A 55 -31.59 -2.71 -11.65
CA ALA A 55 -32.57 -3.38 -12.51
C ALA A 55 -32.62 -4.91 -12.29
N GLN A 56 -31.48 -5.53 -11.91
CA GLN A 56 -31.41 -6.96 -11.59
C GLN A 56 -31.93 -7.30 -10.19
N VAL A 57 -31.94 -6.35 -9.26
CA VAL A 57 -32.44 -6.55 -7.89
C VAL A 57 -33.95 -6.67 -7.90
N LYS A 58 -34.46 -7.90 -7.71
CA LYS A 58 -35.90 -8.21 -7.74
C LYS A 58 -36.65 -7.91 -6.42
N THR A 59 -35.92 -7.84 -5.31
CA THR A 59 -36.49 -7.73 -3.96
C THR A 59 -35.66 -6.77 -3.12
N THR A 60 -36.32 -5.85 -2.43
CA THR A 60 -35.70 -4.89 -1.52
C THR A 60 -36.17 -5.15 -0.10
N THR A 61 -35.23 -5.24 0.84
CA THR A 61 -35.56 -5.32 2.27
C THR A 61 -35.53 -3.90 2.85
N PRO A 62 -36.60 -3.42 3.51
CA PRO A 62 -36.57 -2.11 4.15
C PRO A 62 -35.50 -2.10 5.24
N MET A 63 -34.62 -1.11 5.20
CA MET A 63 -33.55 -0.98 6.17
C MET A 63 -34.13 -0.50 7.50
N THR A 64 -34.32 -1.41 8.44
CA THR A 64 -34.67 -1.08 9.83
C THR A 64 -33.40 -0.94 10.69
N PRO A 65 -33.44 -0.19 11.81
CA PRO A 65 -32.27 -0.04 12.68
C PRO A 65 -31.72 -1.37 13.21
N GLU A 66 -32.60 -2.33 13.54
CA GLU A 66 -32.21 -3.65 14.03
C GLU A 66 -31.46 -4.46 12.97
N LEU A 67 -31.97 -4.48 11.74
CA LEU A 67 -31.32 -5.15 10.60
C LEU A 67 -29.97 -4.50 10.28
N PHE A 68 -29.89 -3.17 10.34
CA PHE A 68 -28.65 -2.44 10.13
C PHE A 68 -27.61 -2.81 11.20
N MET A 69 -27.98 -2.88 12.47
CA MET A 69 -27.05 -3.25 13.53
C MET A 69 -26.53 -4.68 13.37
N GLN A 70 -27.40 -5.64 12.98
CA GLN A 70 -26.99 -7.01 12.69
C GLN A 70 -26.03 -7.07 11.49
N TRP A 71 -26.35 -6.36 10.40
CA TRP A 71 -25.48 -6.26 9.24
C TRP A 71 -24.13 -5.60 9.58
N LYS A 72 -24.15 -4.52 10.36
CA LYS A 72 -22.94 -3.81 10.79
C LYS A 72 -22.05 -4.71 11.63
N LYS A 73 -22.62 -5.45 12.58
CA LYS A 73 -21.88 -6.42 13.38
C LYS A 73 -21.23 -7.47 12.47
N LYS A 74 -22.00 -8.08 11.56
CA LYS A 74 -21.47 -9.05 10.59
C LYS A 74 -20.33 -8.46 9.75
N LYS A 75 -20.44 -7.21 9.30
CA LYS A 75 -19.40 -6.55 8.51
C LYS A 75 -18.13 -6.23 9.30
N LEU A 76 -18.27 -5.87 10.57
CA LEU A 76 -17.13 -5.68 11.46
C LEU A 76 -16.42 -7.01 11.71
N ASP A 77 -17.16 -8.07 12.00
CA ASP A 77 -16.62 -9.41 12.22
C ASP A 77 -15.88 -9.93 10.95
N GLU A 78 -16.46 -9.74 9.76
CA GLU A 78 -15.81 -10.07 8.47
C GLU A 78 -14.51 -9.28 8.25
N ARG A 79 -14.52 -7.97 8.55
CA ARG A 79 -13.34 -7.12 8.44
C ARG A 79 -12.25 -7.58 9.39
N ASP A 80 -12.59 -7.85 10.64
CA ASP A 80 -11.64 -8.24 11.68
C ASP A 80 -11.03 -9.61 11.37
N ALA A 81 -11.83 -10.56 10.89
CA ALA A 81 -11.34 -11.84 10.41
C ALA A 81 -10.38 -11.69 9.20
N SER A 82 -10.72 -10.81 8.24
CA SER A 82 -9.85 -10.53 7.10
C SER A 82 -8.52 -9.88 7.52
N LEU A 83 -8.55 -8.96 8.48
CA LEU A 83 -7.33 -8.32 9.00
C LEU A 83 -6.48 -9.31 9.78
N ALA A 84 -7.09 -10.14 10.63
CA ALA A 84 -6.39 -11.20 11.34
C ALA A 84 -5.74 -12.21 10.39
N ALA A 85 -6.41 -12.59 9.30
CA ALA A 85 -5.84 -13.45 8.27
C ALA A 85 -4.64 -12.81 7.57
N GLN A 86 -4.74 -11.52 7.20
CA GLN A 86 -3.60 -10.79 6.61
C GLN A 86 -2.43 -10.64 7.59
N GLN A 87 -2.70 -10.44 8.87
CA GLN A 87 -1.68 -10.40 9.92
C GLN A 87 -1.01 -11.76 10.10
N ALA A 88 -1.78 -12.85 10.13
CA ALA A 88 -1.24 -14.20 10.21
C ALA A 88 -0.37 -14.55 8.99
N GLU A 89 -0.76 -14.16 7.78
CA GLU A 89 0.07 -14.34 6.59
C GLU A 89 1.34 -13.48 6.61
N ARG A 90 1.28 -12.26 7.17
CA ARG A 90 2.47 -11.45 7.40
C ARG A 90 3.40 -12.05 8.45
N ALA A 91 2.85 -12.61 9.53
CA ALA A 91 3.61 -13.32 10.56
C ALA A 91 4.33 -14.55 10.00
N LYS A 92 3.66 -15.37 9.18
CA LYS A 92 4.28 -16.53 8.53
C LYS A 92 5.42 -16.16 7.58
N ASN A 93 5.31 -15.02 6.90
CA ASN A 93 6.30 -14.55 5.93
C ASN A 93 7.38 -13.65 6.56
N ASP A 94 7.44 -13.57 7.90
CA ASP A 94 8.38 -12.72 8.65
C ASP A 94 8.37 -11.24 8.22
N ARG A 95 7.16 -10.75 7.87
CA ARG A 95 6.88 -9.41 7.34
C ARG A 95 5.99 -8.59 8.28
N MET A 96 6.04 -8.89 9.57
CA MET A 96 5.34 -8.13 10.60
C MET A 96 5.92 -6.73 10.70
N SER A 97 5.07 -5.70 10.88
CA SER A 97 5.60 -4.36 11.15
C SER A 97 6.19 -4.29 12.56
N GLY A 98 7.12 -3.37 12.82
CA GLY A 98 7.69 -3.18 14.15
C GLY A 98 6.63 -2.94 15.23
N ARG A 99 5.54 -2.22 14.92
CA ARG A 99 4.40 -2.05 15.85
C ARG A 99 3.68 -3.36 16.13
N GLU A 100 3.52 -4.23 15.15
CA GLU A 100 2.86 -5.53 15.32
C GLU A 100 3.73 -6.47 16.17
N LEU A 101 5.05 -6.49 15.93
CA LEU A 101 6.01 -7.22 16.75
C LEU A 101 6.02 -6.74 18.20
N PHE A 102 6.03 -5.41 18.41
CA PHE A 102 6.00 -4.81 19.74
C PHE A 102 4.70 -5.14 20.50
N LEU A 103 3.56 -5.15 19.81
CA LEU A 103 2.28 -5.55 20.43
C LEU A 103 2.22 -7.05 20.74
N SER A 104 2.91 -7.90 19.98
CA SER A 104 2.97 -9.34 20.27
C SER A 104 3.90 -9.66 21.44
N ASP A 105 5.07 -9.03 21.46
CA ASP A 105 6.04 -9.18 22.54
C ASP A 105 6.93 -7.94 22.64
N ALA A 106 6.59 -7.05 23.57
CA ALA A 106 7.35 -5.84 23.83
C ALA A 106 8.73 -6.14 24.44
N SER A 107 8.93 -7.32 25.04
CA SER A 107 10.20 -7.69 25.67
C SER A 107 11.30 -8.03 24.66
N LEU A 108 10.95 -8.20 23.39
CA LEU A 108 11.93 -8.34 22.29
C LEU A 108 12.59 -7.01 21.93
N PHE A 109 12.04 -5.88 22.38
CA PHE A 109 12.54 -4.53 22.11
C PHE A 109 13.21 -3.98 23.38
N VAL A 110 14.42 -4.46 23.64
CA VAL A 110 15.28 -3.95 24.71
C VAL A 110 16.36 -3.09 24.07
N ASP A 111 16.50 -1.86 24.55
CA ASP A 111 17.57 -0.97 24.15
C ASP A 111 18.94 -1.57 24.52
N ASP A 112 19.94 -1.38 23.66
CA ASP A 112 21.29 -1.88 23.96
C ASP A 112 21.92 -1.10 25.13
N ALA A 113 22.98 -1.67 25.71
CA ALA A 113 23.64 -1.08 26.86
C ALA A 113 24.29 0.29 26.59
N GLU A 114 24.39 0.69 25.32
CA GLU A 114 24.99 1.95 24.87
C GLU A 114 23.93 2.99 24.44
N ALA A 115 22.64 2.62 24.48
CA ALA A 115 21.54 3.54 24.22
C ALA A 115 21.48 4.62 25.31
N TYR A 116 21.50 5.87 24.86
CA TYR A 116 21.40 7.02 25.75
C TYR A 116 19.97 7.15 26.30
N ASP A 117 19.82 7.17 27.63
CA ASP A 117 18.55 7.44 28.32
C ASP A 117 17.90 8.78 27.91
N LYS A 118 18.70 9.73 27.42
CA LYS A 118 18.26 11.06 26.99
C LYS A 118 18.92 11.44 25.68
N TYR A 119 18.09 11.71 24.67
CA TYR A 119 18.54 12.28 23.40
C TYR A 119 19.01 13.73 23.61
N GLN A 120 20.33 13.95 23.59
CA GLN A 120 20.92 15.29 23.54
C GLN A 120 21.07 15.70 22.07
N ARG A 121 20.10 16.46 21.57
CA ARG A 121 20.26 17.20 20.32
C ARG A 121 21.10 18.44 20.62
N GLU A 122 22.30 18.50 20.08
CA GLU A 122 23.07 19.75 20.00
C GLU A 122 22.18 20.81 19.32
N PRO A 123 21.98 22.00 19.92
CA PRO A 123 21.22 23.05 19.28
C PRO A 123 21.91 23.43 17.97
N GLU A 124 21.20 23.31 16.84
CA GLU A 124 21.74 23.79 15.57
C GLU A 124 21.95 25.31 15.67
N PRO A 125 23.09 25.84 15.17
CA PRO A 125 23.33 27.26 15.17
C PRO A 125 22.25 27.95 14.32
N ASP A 126 21.56 28.90 14.92
CA ASP A 126 20.54 29.71 14.25
C ASP A 126 21.23 30.54 13.15
N GLU A 127 21.04 30.18 11.87
CA GLU A 127 21.62 30.89 10.72
C GLU A 127 20.96 32.26 10.45
N THR A 128 20.30 32.89 11.45
CA THR A 128 19.57 34.15 11.28
C THR A 128 20.28 35.41 11.77
N GLU A 129 21.60 35.43 11.89
CA GLU A 129 22.35 36.67 12.14
C GLU A 129 23.49 36.91 11.14
N GLN A 130 23.15 37.18 9.87
CA GLN A 130 23.99 38.04 9.01
C GLN A 130 23.08 38.98 8.21
N ASN A 131 23.00 40.22 8.70
CA ASN A 131 22.61 41.41 7.94
C ASN A 131 23.61 41.68 6.80
#